data_AF-A0A9P4HDC6-F1
#
_entry.id   AF-A0A9P4HDC6-F1
#
_cell.length_a   1.000
_cell.length_b   1.000
_cell.length_c   1.000
_cell.angle_alpha   90.00
_cell.angle_beta   90.00
_cell.angle_gamma   90.00
#
_symmetry.space_group_name_H-M   'P 1'
#
loop_
_entity.id
_entity.type
_entity.pdbx_description
1 polymer ?
#
loop_
_entity_poly.entity_id
_entity_poly.type
_entity_poly.pdbx_seq_one_letter_code
_entity_poly.pdbx_strand_id
1 'polypeptide(L)'
;MKPLGLAVPVLASATVIPRERNCPDIAATRTKSIIVWDGDCNTNGAANDLTGAQFLALNPTMNDNCYNLYAGCKYCVGPAPEPTPTPTPTPTPISDPICPTNYISQCDTSYTVKSGDYCNLIVTNTPGFTPEHFYEWNPAINNGSCDNLITNCKFCTHLGGIPPVPIPDPYQPNTGTGHKEYYQAKAGGYCWAFSQTYGINNTDFISGNPDVGPNCGNMQIGYCYCLRI
;
A
#
# COMPACT_ATOMS: atom_id res chain seq x y z
N MET A 1 27.86 -87.98 -32.98
CA MET A 1 29.20 -87.66 -32.45
C MET A 1 29.02 -86.71 -31.26
N LYS A 2 29.90 -86.81 -30.24
CA LYS A 2 29.83 -86.22 -28.87
C LYS A 2 29.93 -84.66 -28.88
N PRO A 3 29.72 -83.97 -27.73
CA PRO A 3 28.64 -83.03 -27.43
C PRO A 3 29.06 -81.55 -27.50
N LEU A 4 28.13 -80.60 -27.39
CA LEU A 4 28.45 -79.23 -26.94
C LEU A 4 27.37 -78.78 -25.96
N GLY A 5 27.80 -78.40 -24.76
CA GLY A 5 26.93 -78.18 -23.61
C GLY A 5 25.95 -77.02 -23.81
N LEU A 6 24.72 -77.20 -23.34
CA LEU A 6 23.86 -76.08 -22.98
C LEU A 6 24.56 -75.36 -21.82
N ALA A 7 25.19 -74.23 -22.14
CA ALA A 7 25.33 -73.16 -21.16
C ALA A 7 23.89 -72.71 -20.83
N VAL A 8 23.38 -73.18 -19.70
CA VAL A 8 22.24 -72.52 -19.06
C VAL A 8 22.70 -71.09 -18.84
N PRO A 9 22.08 -70.07 -19.47
CA PRO A 9 22.36 -68.71 -19.06
C PRO A 9 21.99 -68.65 -17.60
N VAL A 10 22.99 -68.42 -16.74
CA VAL A 10 22.76 -68.04 -15.36
C VAL A 10 21.89 -66.81 -15.47
N LEU A 11 20.59 -66.97 -15.24
CA LEU A 11 19.68 -65.86 -15.02
C LEU A 11 20.32 -65.11 -13.86
N ALA A 12 20.91 -63.94 -14.15
CA ALA A 12 21.33 -63.01 -13.14
C ALA A 12 20.16 -62.89 -12.18
N SER A 13 20.36 -63.28 -10.91
CA SER A 13 19.34 -63.17 -9.88
C SER A 13 18.75 -61.77 -9.96
N ALA A 14 17.47 -61.69 -10.34
CA ALA A 14 16.68 -60.50 -10.08
C ALA A 14 16.85 -60.23 -8.58
N THR A 15 17.41 -59.08 -8.24
CA THR A 15 17.62 -58.69 -6.84
C THR A 15 16.23 -58.53 -6.23
N VAL A 16 15.75 -59.59 -5.57
CA VAL A 16 14.42 -59.61 -4.96
C VAL A 16 14.40 -58.56 -3.86
N ILE A 17 13.68 -57.46 -4.09
CA ILE A 17 13.45 -56.44 -3.08
C ILE A 17 12.48 -56.94 -1.99
N PRO A 18 12.67 -56.53 -0.73
CA PRO A 18 11.81 -56.94 0.36
C PRO A 18 10.35 -56.50 0.15
N ARG A 19 9.41 -57.35 0.57
CA ARG A 19 7.99 -56.99 0.70
C ARG A 19 7.74 -56.56 2.14
N GLU A 20 7.64 -55.26 2.39
CA GLU A 20 7.25 -54.72 3.70
C GLU A 20 5.83 -54.14 3.66
N ARG A 21 5.12 -54.17 4.80
CA ARG A 21 3.77 -53.60 4.93
C ARG A 21 3.77 -52.08 5.12
N ASN A 22 4.91 -51.50 5.49
CA ASN A 22 5.02 -50.08 5.80
C ASN A 22 5.78 -49.39 4.67
N CYS A 23 5.04 -48.87 3.70
CA CYS A 23 5.64 -48.08 2.63
C CYS A 23 6.19 -46.75 3.17
N PRO A 24 7.35 -46.29 2.70
CA PRO A 24 7.86 -44.97 3.05
C PRO A 24 6.88 -43.89 2.58
N ASP A 25 6.74 -42.84 3.38
CA ASP A 25 5.91 -41.70 3.03
C ASP A 25 6.45 -41.02 1.77
N ILE A 26 5.55 -40.84 0.80
CA ILE A 26 5.83 -40.07 -0.41
C ILE A 26 5.74 -38.59 -0.04
N ALA A 27 6.73 -37.79 -0.43
CA ALA A 27 6.67 -36.34 -0.21
C ALA A 27 5.39 -35.74 -0.82
N ALA A 28 4.60 -35.05 0.00
CA ALA A 28 3.24 -34.59 -0.29
C ALA A 28 3.11 -33.66 -1.51
N THR A 29 4.21 -33.13 -2.04
CA THR A 29 4.23 -32.16 -3.15
C THR A 29 4.43 -32.79 -4.53
N ARG A 30 4.51 -34.13 -4.66
CA ARG A 30 4.89 -34.80 -5.93
C ARG A 30 3.72 -35.52 -6.59
N THR A 31 3.60 -35.40 -7.91
CA THR A 31 2.45 -35.91 -8.68
C THR A 31 2.77 -37.05 -9.65
N LYS A 32 4.05 -37.35 -9.92
CA LYS A 32 4.49 -38.50 -10.73
C LYS A 32 5.20 -39.53 -9.86
N SER A 33 4.55 -40.68 -9.67
CA SER A 33 5.08 -41.83 -8.93
C SER A 33 4.86 -43.13 -9.71
N ILE A 34 5.73 -44.11 -9.45
CA ILE A 34 5.57 -45.49 -9.91
C ILE A 34 5.35 -46.40 -8.72
N ILE A 35 4.70 -47.54 -8.94
CA ILE A 35 4.74 -48.66 -8.00
C ILE A 35 5.92 -49.54 -8.40
N VAL A 36 6.82 -49.78 -7.47
CA VAL A 36 8.00 -50.63 -7.70
C VAL A 36 7.62 -52.09 -7.43
N TRP A 37 8.01 -53.00 -8.32
CA TRP A 37 7.72 -54.44 -8.19
C TRP A 37 8.98 -55.29 -8.09
N ASP A 38 10.10 -54.81 -8.65
CA ASP A 38 11.41 -55.47 -8.67
C ASP A 38 12.51 -54.43 -8.99
N GLY A 39 13.78 -54.85 -8.92
CA GLY A 39 14.94 -54.05 -9.29
C GLY A 39 15.49 -53.18 -8.16
N ASP A 40 16.33 -52.21 -8.51
CA ASP A 40 17.02 -51.29 -7.60
C ASP A 40 16.73 -49.83 -7.96
N CYS A 41 17.31 -48.87 -7.23
CA CYS A 41 17.13 -47.44 -7.51
C CYS A 41 17.65 -47.04 -8.90
N ASN A 42 18.68 -47.73 -9.42
CA ASN A 42 19.26 -47.40 -10.72
C ASN A 42 18.34 -47.83 -11.86
N THR A 43 17.83 -49.06 -11.80
CA THR A 43 16.93 -49.64 -12.81
C THR A 43 15.55 -48.97 -12.78
N ASN A 44 14.99 -48.71 -11.59
CA ASN A 44 13.72 -47.99 -11.46
C ASN A 44 13.83 -46.51 -11.83
N GLY A 45 14.98 -45.88 -11.54
CA GLY A 45 15.31 -44.54 -12.03
C GLY A 45 15.46 -44.51 -13.56
N ALA A 46 16.25 -45.41 -14.14
CA ALA A 46 16.55 -45.43 -15.57
C ALA A 46 15.30 -45.69 -16.42
N ALA A 47 14.35 -46.50 -15.93
CA ALA A 47 13.04 -46.68 -16.57
C ALA A 47 12.20 -45.40 -16.66
N ASN A 48 12.62 -44.32 -15.99
CA ASN A 48 11.99 -43.01 -15.98
C ASN A 48 12.97 -41.87 -16.36
N ASP A 49 14.05 -42.20 -17.07
CA ASP A 49 15.08 -41.24 -17.49
C ASP A 49 15.82 -40.55 -16.34
N LEU A 50 15.99 -41.26 -15.21
CA LEU A 50 16.72 -40.80 -14.02
C LEU A 50 17.94 -41.68 -13.74
N THR A 51 19.00 -41.08 -13.21
CA THR A 51 20.07 -41.80 -12.52
C THR A 51 19.60 -42.28 -11.15
N GLY A 52 20.26 -43.29 -10.56
CA GLY A 52 19.96 -43.74 -9.20
C GLY A 52 20.05 -42.60 -8.17
N ALA A 53 21.03 -41.69 -8.33
CA ALA A 53 21.16 -40.50 -7.47
C ALA A 53 19.98 -39.54 -7.62
N GLN A 54 19.48 -39.32 -8.84
CA GLN A 54 18.28 -38.52 -9.06
C GLN A 54 17.04 -39.19 -8.46
N PHE A 55 16.90 -40.52 -8.60
CA PHE A 55 15.81 -41.26 -7.96
C PHE A 55 15.83 -41.14 -6.43
N LEU A 56 17.01 -41.23 -5.80
CA LEU A 56 17.17 -41.00 -4.36
C LEU A 56 16.83 -39.55 -3.96
N ALA A 57 17.29 -38.54 -4.73
CA ALA A 57 16.95 -37.14 -4.49
C ALA A 57 15.43 -36.87 -4.60
N LEU A 58 14.70 -37.66 -5.39
CA LEU A 58 13.25 -37.57 -5.47
C LEU A 58 12.53 -38.27 -4.31
N ASN A 59 13.21 -39.10 -3.53
CA ASN A 59 12.63 -39.89 -2.45
C ASN A 59 13.49 -39.75 -1.17
N PRO A 60 13.44 -38.60 -0.48
CA PRO A 60 14.38 -38.26 0.59
C PRO A 60 14.28 -39.14 1.85
N THR A 61 13.25 -39.99 1.96
CA THR A 61 13.13 -41.02 3.00
C THR A 61 13.90 -42.31 2.66
N MET A 62 14.45 -42.41 1.46
CA MET A 62 15.33 -43.50 1.04
C MET A 62 16.72 -43.35 1.65
N ASN A 63 17.36 -44.47 1.98
CA ASN A 63 18.77 -44.46 2.34
C ASN A 63 19.65 -44.44 1.08
N ASP A 64 20.88 -43.92 1.23
CA ASP A 64 21.84 -43.77 0.14
C ASP A 64 22.23 -45.11 -0.54
N ASN A 65 22.03 -46.23 0.16
CA ASN A 65 22.30 -47.57 -0.37
C ASN A 65 21.08 -48.22 -1.04
N CYS A 66 19.93 -47.54 -1.13
CA CYS A 66 18.68 -48.04 -1.68
C CYS A 66 18.11 -49.30 -0.99
N TYR A 67 18.52 -49.63 0.24
CA TYR A 67 18.10 -50.87 0.91
C TYR A 67 16.65 -50.85 1.43
N ASN A 68 16.00 -49.68 1.43
CA ASN A 68 14.60 -49.53 1.81
C ASN A 68 13.67 -49.28 0.61
N LEU A 69 14.02 -49.89 -0.53
CA LEU A 69 13.15 -50.04 -1.69
C LEU A 69 12.26 -51.27 -1.50
N TYR A 70 10.94 -51.09 -1.53
CA TYR A 70 9.97 -52.15 -1.21
C TYR A 70 9.02 -52.42 -2.36
N ALA A 71 8.82 -53.70 -2.67
CA ALA A 71 7.84 -54.12 -3.67
C ALA A 71 6.41 -53.76 -3.24
N GLY A 72 5.65 -53.17 -4.14
CA GLY A 72 4.29 -52.69 -3.93
C GLY A 72 4.19 -51.26 -3.39
N CYS A 73 5.33 -50.62 -3.08
CA CYS A 73 5.36 -49.24 -2.61
C CYS A 73 5.54 -48.25 -3.75
N LYS A 74 5.07 -47.01 -3.51
CA LYS A 74 5.12 -45.93 -4.47
C LYS A 74 6.37 -45.08 -4.25
N TYR A 75 7.06 -44.75 -5.34
CA TYR A 75 8.25 -43.91 -5.34
C TYR A 75 8.17 -42.84 -6.43
N CYS A 76 8.72 -41.68 -6.15
CA CYS A 76 8.69 -40.51 -7.01
C CYS A 76 9.68 -40.64 -8.16
N VAL A 77 9.23 -40.30 -9.36
CA VAL A 77 10.05 -40.35 -10.60
C VAL A 77 9.95 -39.06 -11.41
N GLY A 78 9.44 -37.99 -10.82
CA GLY A 78 9.47 -36.67 -11.44
C GLY A 78 9.19 -35.55 -10.43
N PRO A 79 9.57 -34.30 -10.77
CA PRO A 79 9.12 -33.12 -10.04
C PRO A 79 7.60 -32.95 -10.20
N ALA A 80 6.99 -32.17 -9.30
CA ALA A 80 5.63 -31.67 -9.51
C ALA A 80 5.56 -30.92 -10.85
N PRO A 81 4.42 -30.92 -11.58
CA PRO A 81 4.25 -30.01 -12.70
C PRO A 81 4.52 -28.59 -12.20
N GLU A 82 5.31 -27.84 -12.96
CA GLU A 82 5.46 -26.41 -12.74
C GLU A 82 4.06 -25.79 -12.76
N PRO A 83 3.68 -24.97 -11.76
CA PRO A 83 2.38 -24.32 -11.78
C PRO A 83 2.29 -23.54 -13.09
N THR A 84 1.26 -23.84 -13.89
CA THR A 84 1.00 -23.08 -15.10
C THR A 84 0.87 -21.61 -14.71
N PRO A 85 1.62 -20.67 -15.33
CA PRO A 85 1.48 -19.27 -15.02
C PRO A 85 0.03 -18.88 -15.29
N THR A 86 -0.68 -18.46 -14.24
CA THR A 86 -1.99 -17.84 -14.42
C THR A 86 -1.76 -16.57 -15.24
N PRO A 87 -2.53 -16.32 -16.30
CA PRO A 87 -2.38 -15.08 -17.07
C PRO A 87 -2.52 -13.92 -16.09
N THR A 88 -1.47 -13.09 -16.00
CA THR A 88 -1.57 -11.81 -15.32
C THR A 88 -2.66 -11.02 -16.02
N PRO A 89 -3.69 -10.50 -15.31
CA PRO A 89 -4.69 -9.67 -15.95
C PRO A 89 -3.96 -8.52 -16.63
N THR A 90 -4.16 -8.38 -17.94
CA THR A 90 -3.76 -7.18 -18.65
C THR A 90 -4.44 -6.00 -17.95
N PRO A 91 -3.71 -4.95 -17.53
CA PRO A 91 -4.34 -3.79 -16.94
C PRO A 91 -5.32 -3.23 -17.95
N THR A 92 -6.61 -3.26 -17.61
CA THR A 92 -7.64 -2.57 -18.37
C THR A 92 -7.20 -1.10 -18.47
N PRO A 93 -7.27 -0.45 -19.65
CA PRO A 93 -7.04 0.99 -19.72
C PRO A 93 -8.05 1.66 -18.79
N ILE A 94 -7.56 2.18 -17.67
CA ILE A 94 -8.36 2.98 -16.75
C ILE A 94 -8.62 4.28 -17.52
N SER A 95 -9.87 4.56 -17.88
CA SER A 95 -10.22 5.87 -18.40
C SER A 95 -9.80 6.90 -17.35
N ASP A 96 -9.14 7.97 -17.76
CA ASP A 96 -8.77 9.04 -16.84
C ASP A 96 -9.99 9.46 -16.02
N PRO A 97 -9.83 9.66 -14.69
CA PRO A 97 -10.95 10.08 -13.85
C PRO A 97 -11.49 11.42 -14.35
N ILE A 98 -12.82 11.55 -14.39
CA ILE A 98 -13.46 12.83 -14.72
C ILE A 98 -13.26 13.76 -13.52
N CYS A 99 -12.32 14.69 -13.67
CA CYS A 99 -12.00 15.64 -12.60
C CYS A 99 -12.96 16.83 -12.57
N PRO A 100 -13.32 17.34 -11.37
CA PRO A 100 -14.07 18.57 -11.26
C PRO A 100 -13.23 19.76 -11.75
N THR A 101 -13.83 20.65 -12.53
CA THR A 101 -13.14 21.82 -13.10
C THR A 101 -13.57 23.14 -12.45
N ASN A 102 -14.41 23.10 -11.42
CA ASN A 102 -15.05 24.26 -10.80
C ASN A 102 -14.28 24.79 -9.58
N TYR A 103 -12.96 24.66 -9.53
CA TYR A 103 -12.16 25.38 -8.52
C TYR A 103 -12.07 26.88 -8.87
N ILE A 104 -11.81 27.72 -7.88
CA ILE A 104 -11.73 29.18 -8.04
C ILE A 104 -10.64 29.58 -9.04
N SER A 105 -10.91 30.59 -9.87
CA SER A 105 -10.02 31.02 -10.97
C SER A 105 -8.68 31.61 -10.50
N GLN A 106 -8.58 32.00 -9.23
CA GLN A 106 -7.38 32.55 -8.61
C GLN A 106 -6.42 31.46 -8.15
N CYS A 107 -6.74 30.18 -8.35
CA CYS A 107 -5.88 29.09 -7.97
C CYS A 107 -4.55 29.10 -8.74
N ASP A 108 -3.42 29.25 -8.04
CA ASP A 108 -2.09 29.16 -8.64
C ASP A 108 -1.32 27.89 -8.20
N THR A 109 -1.75 27.25 -7.12
CA THR A 109 -1.19 26.00 -6.61
C THR A 109 -2.29 25.01 -6.29
N SER A 110 -2.09 23.78 -6.76
CA SER A 110 -3.03 22.69 -6.57
C SER A 110 -2.34 21.46 -5.99
N TYR A 111 -3.07 20.68 -5.21
CA TYR A 111 -2.68 19.35 -4.74
C TYR A 111 -3.32 18.25 -5.58
N THR A 112 -2.52 17.27 -6.02
CA THR A 112 -3.02 16.06 -6.71
C THR A 112 -3.35 14.98 -5.68
N VAL A 113 -4.61 14.57 -5.62
CA VAL A 113 -5.12 13.56 -4.69
C VAL A 113 -4.45 12.21 -4.93
N LYS A 114 -3.98 11.58 -3.85
CA LYS A 114 -3.42 10.23 -3.82
C LYS A 114 -4.43 9.24 -3.23
N SER A 115 -4.20 7.96 -3.47
CA SER A 115 -5.02 6.90 -2.88
C SER A 115 -4.93 6.95 -1.35
N GLY A 116 -6.09 7.04 -0.68
CA GLY A 116 -6.18 7.11 0.78
C GLY A 116 -6.19 8.53 1.35
N ASP A 117 -6.09 9.57 0.51
CA ASP A 117 -6.24 10.95 0.96
C ASP A 117 -7.69 11.27 1.36
N TYR A 118 -7.81 12.26 2.24
CA TYR A 118 -9.07 12.89 2.65
C TYR A 118 -8.82 14.40 2.85
N CYS A 119 -9.87 15.22 2.84
CA CYS A 119 -9.74 16.69 2.82
C CYS A 119 -8.85 17.22 3.96
N ASN A 120 -9.10 16.77 5.19
CA ASN A 120 -8.32 17.24 6.34
C ASN A 120 -6.83 16.89 6.22
N LEU A 121 -6.46 15.75 5.61
CA LEU A 121 -5.05 15.41 5.38
C LEU A 121 -4.38 16.41 4.43
N ILE A 122 -5.06 16.74 3.33
CA ILE A 122 -4.56 17.71 2.33
C ILE A 122 -4.38 19.09 2.98
N VAL A 123 -5.36 19.51 3.78
CA VAL A 123 -5.34 20.78 4.51
C VAL A 123 -4.18 20.83 5.51
N THR A 124 -4.05 19.83 6.40
CA THR A 124 -3.03 19.85 7.47
C THR A 124 -1.59 19.86 6.97
N ASN A 125 -1.35 19.43 5.73
CA ASN A 125 -0.03 19.44 5.11
C ASN A 125 0.34 20.80 4.48
N THR A 126 -0.56 21.79 4.54
CA THR A 126 -0.38 23.11 3.94
C THR A 126 -0.46 24.19 5.04
N PRO A 127 0.67 24.80 5.46
CA PRO A 127 0.67 25.82 6.52
C PRO A 127 -0.24 27.00 6.20
N GLY A 128 -1.08 27.43 7.16
CA GLY A 128 -2.01 28.56 6.99
C GLY A 128 -3.25 28.26 6.14
N PHE A 129 -3.40 27.02 5.64
CA PHE A 129 -4.57 26.59 4.89
C PHE A 129 -5.55 25.88 5.83
N THR A 130 -6.82 26.28 5.79
CA THR A 130 -7.88 25.76 6.66
C THR A 130 -8.87 24.89 5.87
N PRO A 131 -9.66 24.03 6.54
CA PRO A 131 -10.71 23.28 5.87
C PRO A 131 -11.73 24.20 5.17
N GLU A 132 -12.05 25.32 5.80
CA GLU A 132 -12.96 26.34 5.25
C GLU A 132 -12.43 26.88 3.91
N HIS A 133 -11.13 27.21 3.83
CA HIS A 133 -10.49 27.61 2.59
C HIS A 133 -10.54 26.52 1.52
N PHE A 134 -10.30 25.25 1.90
CA PHE A 134 -10.34 24.15 0.94
C PHE A 134 -11.72 23.99 0.29
N TYR A 135 -12.80 24.04 1.07
CA TYR A 135 -14.16 23.94 0.54
C TYR A 135 -14.58 25.18 -0.25
N GLU A 136 -14.19 26.37 0.18
CA GLU A 136 -14.49 27.62 -0.53
C GLU A 136 -13.81 27.65 -1.91
N TRP A 137 -12.56 27.20 -2.00
CA TRP A 137 -11.78 27.28 -3.25
C TRP A 137 -12.07 26.10 -4.19
N ASN A 138 -12.70 25.04 -3.67
CA ASN A 138 -13.05 23.82 -4.40
C ASN A 138 -14.53 23.49 -4.24
N PRO A 139 -15.47 24.29 -4.76
CA PRO A 139 -16.91 24.11 -4.53
C PRO A 139 -17.51 22.84 -5.13
N ALA A 140 -16.76 22.04 -5.91
CA ALA A 140 -17.20 20.68 -6.23
C ALA A 140 -17.12 19.75 -5.03
N ILE A 141 -16.23 20.01 -4.07
CA ILE A 141 -16.07 19.14 -2.91
C ILE A 141 -17.26 19.37 -1.97
N ASN A 142 -17.83 18.26 -1.51
CA ASN A 142 -18.89 18.30 -0.52
C ASN A 142 -18.32 18.77 0.82
N ASN A 143 -18.74 19.96 1.25
CA ASN A 143 -18.32 20.55 2.52
C ASN A 143 -18.73 19.63 3.69
N GLY A 144 -17.78 19.33 4.57
CA GLY A 144 -17.97 18.46 5.72
C GLY A 144 -17.78 16.98 5.42
N SER A 145 -18.51 16.41 4.45
CA SER A 145 -18.42 14.97 4.15
C SER A 145 -17.15 14.58 3.41
N CYS A 146 -16.65 15.42 2.48
CA CYS A 146 -15.49 15.14 1.64
C CYS A 146 -15.54 13.76 0.92
N ASP A 147 -16.74 13.25 0.66
CA ASP A 147 -16.98 11.91 0.12
C ASP A 147 -16.82 11.81 -1.39
N ASN A 148 -16.52 12.94 -2.05
CA ASN A 148 -16.36 13.05 -3.48
C ASN A 148 -14.96 13.52 -3.91
N LEU A 149 -13.96 13.29 -3.06
CA LEU A 149 -12.55 13.49 -3.41
C LEU A 149 -12.11 12.39 -4.39
N ILE A 150 -11.61 12.79 -5.57
CA ILE A 150 -11.28 11.85 -6.66
C ILE A 150 -9.75 11.72 -6.77
N THR A 151 -9.23 10.50 -6.64
CA THR A 151 -7.79 10.20 -6.82
C THR A 151 -7.30 10.63 -8.20
N ASN A 152 -6.07 11.15 -8.27
CA ASN A 152 -5.41 11.74 -9.43
C ASN A 152 -6.01 13.06 -9.95
N CYS A 153 -7.11 13.55 -9.36
CA CYS A 153 -7.60 14.89 -9.64
C CYS A 153 -6.87 15.95 -8.80
N LYS A 154 -6.88 17.19 -9.30
CA LYS A 154 -6.23 18.34 -8.67
C LYS A 154 -7.27 19.22 -7.99
N PHE A 155 -6.95 19.66 -6.78
CA PHE A 155 -7.76 20.60 -6.02
C PHE A 155 -6.90 21.76 -5.53
N CYS A 156 -7.48 22.94 -5.50
CA CYS A 156 -6.81 24.18 -5.13
C CYS A 156 -6.36 24.18 -3.67
N THR A 157 -5.11 24.57 -3.43
CA THR A 157 -4.54 24.71 -2.10
C THR A 157 -3.88 26.07 -1.85
N HIS A 158 -3.82 26.92 -2.87
CA HIS A 158 -3.33 28.29 -2.74
C HIS A 158 -3.90 29.17 -3.85
N LEU A 159 -4.15 30.44 -3.50
CA LEU A 159 -4.60 31.46 -4.44
C LEU A 159 -3.47 32.43 -4.78
N GLY A 160 -3.21 32.61 -6.07
CA GLY A 160 -2.26 33.58 -6.59
C GLY A 160 -2.93 34.87 -7.02
N GLY A 161 -2.19 35.97 -6.94
CA GLY A 161 -2.62 37.25 -7.51
C GLY A 161 -3.78 37.94 -6.79
N ILE A 162 -4.20 37.46 -5.61
CA ILE A 162 -4.97 38.29 -4.69
C ILE A 162 -3.97 39.24 -4.05
N PRO A 163 -3.97 40.56 -4.34
CA PRO A 163 -3.27 41.48 -3.47
C PRO A 163 -3.83 41.22 -2.06
N PRO A 164 -2.98 41.00 -1.03
CA PRO A 164 -3.50 40.80 0.32
C PRO A 164 -4.52 41.89 0.57
N VAL A 165 -5.75 41.50 0.97
CA VAL A 165 -6.81 42.46 1.30
C VAL A 165 -6.13 43.53 2.16
N PRO A 166 -6.04 44.78 1.69
CA PRO A 166 -5.22 45.76 2.37
C PRO A 166 -5.76 45.88 3.78
N ILE A 167 -4.91 45.60 4.75
CA ILE A 167 -5.27 45.71 6.17
C ILE A 167 -5.63 47.18 6.39
N PRO A 168 -6.81 47.51 6.94
CA PRO A 168 -7.16 48.90 7.16
C PRO A 168 -6.17 49.56 8.13
N ASP A 169 -5.61 50.71 7.77
CA ASP A 169 -4.69 51.45 8.64
C ASP A 169 -5.40 52.12 9.83
N PRO A 170 -4.71 52.31 10.97
CA PRO A 170 -3.40 51.73 11.30
C PRO A 170 -3.53 50.27 11.78
N TYR A 171 -2.50 49.45 11.60
CA TYR A 171 -2.45 48.06 12.09
C TYR A 171 -1.07 47.71 12.65
N GLN A 172 -0.98 46.64 13.47
CA GLN A 172 0.30 46.19 14.03
C GLN A 172 1.03 45.30 13.00
N PRO A 173 2.38 45.34 12.91
CA PRO A 173 3.15 44.69 11.84
C PRO A 173 2.83 43.21 11.56
N ASN A 174 2.41 42.44 12.57
CA ASN A 174 2.07 41.02 12.42
C ASN A 174 0.56 40.75 12.38
N THR A 175 -0.28 41.74 12.03
CA THR A 175 -1.71 41.51 11.77
C THR A 175 -1.87 40.65 10.52
N GLY A 176 -2.63 39.56 10.61
CA GLY A 176 -2.77 38.59 9.51
C GLY A 176 -3.26 39.23 8.20
N THR A 177 -2.70 38.76 7.08
CA THR A 177 -3.08 39.18 5.72
C THR A 177 -4.10 38.21 5.10
N GLY A 178 -5.00 38.73 4.27
CA GLY A 178 -6.01 37.89 3.58
C GLY A 178 -7.28 37.60 4.40
N HIS A 179 -7.41 38.20 5.57
CA HIS A 179 -8.58 38.06 6.42
C HIS A 179 -9.74 38.91 5.89
N LYS A 180 -10.96 38.37 5.94
CA LYS A 180 -12.14 39.03 5.34
C LYS A 180 -12.77 40.09 6.26
N GLU A 181 -12.46 40.05 7.55
CA GLU A 181 -13.08 40.90 8.56
C GLU A 181 -12.03 41.47 9.52
N TYR A 182 -11.98 42.81 9.57
CA TYR A 182 -11.10 43.58 10.44
C TYR A 182 -11.93 44.46 11.38
N TYR A 183 -11.42 44.69 12.59
CA TYR A 183 -12.05 45.56 13.57
C TYR A 183 -11.07 46.60 14.11
N GLN A 184 -11.48 47.86 14.10
CA GLN A 184 -10.73 48.94 14.70
C GLN A 184 -10.99 49.04 16.21
N ALA A 185 -9.95 48.82 17.01
CA ALA A 185 -10.01 48.86 18.47
C ALA A 185 -10.54 50.21 19.00
N LYS A 186 -11.54 50.15 19.88
CA LYS A 186 -12.09 51.33 20.58
C LYS A 186 -11.65 51.35 22.04
N ALA A 187 -11.70 52.52 22.67
CA ALA A 187 -11.39 52.66 24.09
C ALA A 187 -12.25 51.72 24.95
N GLY A 188 -11.61 51.01 25.88
CA GLY A 188 -12.26 50.01 26.75
C GLY A 188 -12.36 48.60 26.17
N GLY A 189 -11.88 48.37 24.95
CA GLY A 189 -11.80 47.03 24.35
C GLY A 189 -10.54 46.26 24.75
N TYR A 190 -10.67 44.95 24.94
CA TYR A 190 -9.58 43.98 25.14
C TYR A 190 -10.00 42.63 24.50
N CYS A 191 -9.05 41.76 24.15
CA CYS A 191 -9.26 40.52 23.36
C CYS A 191 -10.50 39.71 23.78
N TRP A 192 -10.69 39.54 25.09
CA TRP A 192 -11.81 38.78 25.63
C TRP A 192 -13.18 39.42 25.37
N ALA A 193 -13.27 40.76 25.41
CA ALA A 193 -14.51 41.46 25.07
C ALA A 193 -14.91 41.22 23.60
N PHE A 194 -13.93 41.05 22.72
CA PHE A 194 -14.15 40.74 21.30
C PHE A 194 -14.55 39.29 21.09
N SER A 195 -13.95 38.37 21.84
CA SER A 195 -14.36 36.96 21.84
C SER A 195 -15.85 36.80 22.11
N GLN A 196 -16.37 37.54 23.10
CA GLN A 196 -17.80 37.51 23.47
C GLN A 196 -18.71 38.25 22.48
N THR A 197 -18.24 39.35 21.89
CA THR A 197 -19.05 40.18 20.99
C THR A 197 -19.18 39.58 19.60
N TYR A 198 -18.10 38.99 19.08
CA TYR A 198 -18.03 38.49 17.70
C TYR A 198 -17.97 36.96 17.61
N GLY A 199 -18.01 36.27 18.76
CA GLY A 199 -17.99 34.80 18.83
C GLY A 199 -16.67 34.19 18.36
N ILE A 200 -15.55 34.87 18.61
CA ILE A 200 -14.21 34.44 18.19
C ILE A 200 -13.50 33.82 19.40
N ASN A 201 -12.74 32.75 19.20
CA ASN A 201 -11.89 32.23 20.27
C ASN A 201 -10.69 33.16 20.50
N ASN A 202 -10.37 33.47 21.76
CA ASN A 202 -9.19 34.27 22.11
C ASN A 202 -7.89 33.72 21.50
N THR A 203 -7.74 32.39 21.41
CA THR A 203 -6.58 31.75 20.79
C THR A 203 -6.50 32.05 19.29
N ASP A 204 -7.63 32.00 18.60
CA ASP A 204 -7.70 32.31 17.16
C ASP A 204 -7.44 33.80 16.91
N PHE A 205 -7.97 34.66 17.78
CA PHE A 205 -7.69 36.10 17.74
C PHE A 205 -6.19 36.40 17.93
N ILE A 206 -5.55 35.79 18.93
CA ILE A 206 -4.10 35.95 19.17
C ILE A 206 -3.29 35.38 17.99
N SER A 207 -3.71 34.26 17.41
CA SER A 207 -3.06 33.67 16.24
C SER A 207 -3.13 34.58 15.02
N GLY A 208 -4.25 35.26 14.81
CA GLY A 208 -4.42 36.26 13.73
C GLY A 208 -3.77 37.61 14.00
N ASN A 209 -3.37 37.88 15.26
CA ASN A 209 -2.81 39.17 15.70
C ASN A 209 -1.70 38.99 16.75
N PRO A 210 -0.56 38.35 16.43
CA PRO A 210 0.45 37.95 17.43
C PRO A 210 1.03 39.10 18.26
N ASP A 211 1.06 40.31 17.69
CA ASP A 211 1.61 41.49 18.35
C ASP A 211 0.77 42.00 19.54
N VAL A 212 -0.48 41.55 19.70
CA VAL A 212 -1.27 41.82 20.92
C VAL A 212 -0.70 41.09 22.14
N GLY A 213 0.12 40.07 21.90
CA GLY A 213 0.73 39.22 22.91
C GLY A 213 -0.23 38.19 23.50
N PRO A 214 0.29 37.16 24.18
CA PRO A 214 -0.50 36.04 24.71
C PRO A 214 -1.53 36.45 25.77
N ASN A 215 -1.31 37.61 26.43
CA ASN A 215 -2.21 38.18 27.43
C ASN A 215 -3.01 39.38 26.92
N CYS A 216 -2.96 39.67 25.61
CA CYS A 216 -3.60 40.85 25.01
C CYS A 216 -3.15 42.21 25.57
N GLY A 217 -1.98 42.29 26.20
CA GLY A 217 -1.50 43.51 26.86
C GLY A 217 -1.03 44.60 25.89
N ASN A 218 -0.77 44.24 24.62
CA ASN A 218 -0.17 45.14 23.63
C ASN A 218 -1.18 45.62 22.57
N MET A 219 -2.47 45.36 22.76
CA MET A 219 -3.52 45.86 21.89
C MET A 219 -3.61 47.39 21.97
N GLN A 220 -3.69 48.04 20.81
CA GLN A 220 -3.62 49.49 20.64
C GLN A 220 -4.98 50.05 20.19
N ILE A 221 -5.46 51.08 20.88
CA ILE A 221 -6.70 51.76 20.51
C ILE A 221 -6.49 52.45 19.15
N GLY A 222 -7.48 52.35 18.26
CA GLY A 222 -7.45 52.90 16.91
C GLY A 222 -6.82 51.98 15.87
N TYR A 223 -6.21 50.86 16.28
CA TYR A 223 -5.60 49.90 15.36
C TYR A 223 -6.60 48.84 14.89
N CYS A 224 -6.45 48.38 13.66
CA CYS A 224 -7.28 47.35 13.05
C CYS A 224 -6.69 45.96 13.29
N TYR A 225 -7.55 45.05 13.74
CA TYR A 225 -7.22 43.68 14.08
C TYR A 225 -8.04 42.71 13.27
N CYS A 226 -7.42 41.61 12.87
CA CYS A 226 -8.08 40.49 12.23
C CYS A 226 -9.10 39.86 13.21
N LEU A 227 -10.34 39.67 12.74
CA LEU A 227 -11.37 38.94 13.50
C LEU A 227 -11.52 37.48 13.04
N ARG A 228 -11.30 37.20 11.76
CA ARG A 228 -11.51 35.86 11.18
C ARG A 228 -10.49 35.56 10.10
N ILE A 229 -9.89 34.38 10.18
CA ILE A 229 -9.06 33.75 9.13
C ILE A 229 -9.93 33.36 7.96
#